data_AF-A0A6A6AKI5-F1
#
_entry.id   AF-A0A6A6AKI5-F1
#
_cell.length_a   1.000
_cell.length_b   1.000
_cell.length_c   1.000
_cell.angle_alpha   90.00
_cell.angle_beta   90.00
_cell.angle_gamma   90.00
#
_symmetry.space_group_name_H-M   'P 1'
#
loop_
_entity.id
_entity.type
_entity.pdbx_description
1 polymer ?
#
loop_
_entity_poly.entity_id
_entity_poly.type
_entity_poly.pdbx_seq_one_letter_code
_entity_poly.pdbx_strand_id
1 'polypeptide(L)'
;MKLITLLTTVGLFSLGSSACNCVHNNDAGRWIDKNSPAAAAVPLINANGGCYTATGQGRMCVGLTNGNQAVKDCLGQVASNWQSYHSDWFLWTSITCDDGNAHAQLTIT
;
A
#
# COMPACT_ATOMS: atom_id res chain seq x y z
N MET A 1 20.48 28.60 31.97
CA MET A 1 21.01 28.06 30.70
C MET A 1 21.62 26.69 30.99
N LYS A 2 20.99 25.60 30.53
CA LYS A 2 21.63 24.36 30.05
C LYS A 2 20.54 23.36 29.65
N LEU A 3 20.57 23.02 28.35
CA LEU A 3 19.72 22.06 27.65
C LEU A 3 19.83 20.67 28.28
N ILE A 4 18.71 19.93 28.31
CA ILE A 4 18.73 18.47 28.37
C ILE A 4 18.25 17.97 27.01
N THR A 5 19.22 17.40 26.30
CA THR A 5 19.12 16.80 24.97
C THR A 5 18.18 15.60 24.98
N LEU A 6 17.13 15.65 24.16
CA LEU A 6 16.28 14.50 23.86
C LEU A 6 17.07 13.56 22.93
N LEU A 7 17.47 12.38 23.40
CA LEU A 7 17.95 11.30 22.53
C LEU A 7 16.75 10.55 21.95
N THR A 8 16.36 10.88 20.73
CA THR A 8 15.52 10.02 19.88
C THR A 8 16.43 9.09 19.09
N THR A 9 16.57 7.86 19.56
CA THR A 9 17.39 6.84 18.91
C THR A 9 16.61 6.09 17.82
N VAL A 10 17.28 6.01 16.66
CA VAL A 10 17.19 5.03 15.57
C VAL A 10 16.00 5.19 14.61
N GLY A 11 16.22 5.96 13.55
CA GLY A 11 15.50 5.80 12.30
C GLY A 11 15.69 4.38 11.77
N LEU A 12 14.59 3.68 11.51
CA LEU A 12 14.61 2.39 10.86
C LEU A 12 15.25 2.53 9.48
N PHE A 13 16.30 1.76 9.26
CA PHE A 13 16.90 1.53 7.95
C PHE A 13 15.83 0.99 7.01
N SER A 14 15.39 1.82 6.06
CA SER A 14 14.63 1.37 4.91
C SER A 14 15.58 0.55 4.03
N LEU A 15 15.62 -0.76 4.24
CA LEU A 15 16.14 -1.70 3.25
C LEU A 15 15.19 -1.59 2.05
N GLY A 16 15.55 -0.76 1.08
CA GLY A 16 14.90 -0.73 -0.22
C GLY A 16 15.00 -2.12 -0.82
N SER A 17 13.87 -2.81 -0.89
CA SER A 17 13.74 -4.06 -1.62
C SER A 17 14.15 -3.80 -3.07
N SER A 18 15.13 -4.57 -3.53
CA SER A 18 15.56 -4.57 -4.92
C SER A 18 14.38 -4.83 -5.86
N ALA A 19 14.17 -3.92 -6.82
CA ALA A 19 13.36 -4.06 -8.06
C ALA A 19 11.82 -3.89 -8.03
N CYS A 20 11.17 -3.34 -6.99
CA CYS A 20 9.75 -2.89 -7.08
C CYS A 20 9.67 -1.67 -8.02
N ASN A 21 9.26 -1.85 -9.27
CA ASN A 21 8.87 -0.71 -10.11
C ASN A 21 7.38 -0.44 -9.91
N CYS A 22 7.09 0.51 -9.04
CA CYS A 22 5.77 0.73 -8.52
C CYS A 22 5.41 2.19 -8.77
N VAL A 23 4.26 2.42 -9.40
CA VAL A 23 3.77 3.76 -9.77
C VAL A 23 2.34 3.93 -9.30
N HIS A 24 1.93 5.17 -9.08
CA HIS A 24 0.57 5.50 -8.70
C HIS A 24 0.06 6.70 -9.49
N ASN A 25 -1.25 6.87 -9.52
CA ASN A 25 -1.85 8.11 -9.99
C ASN A 25 -1.76 9.21 -8.91
N ASN A 26 -1.89 10.47 -9.31
CA ASN A 26 -1.89 11.61 -8.37
C ASN A 26 -3.30 11.91 -7.84
N ASP A 27 -4.04 10.89 -7.43
CA ASP A 27 -5.41 10.98 -6.93
C ASP A 27 -5.58 10.09 -5.70
N ALA A 28 -5.81 10.71 -4.53
CA ALA A 28 -5.92 10.02 -3.27
C ALA A 28 -7.38 9.69 -2.95
N GLY A 29 -7.69 8.41 -2.85
CA GLY A 29 -9.01 7.88 -2.50
C GLY A 29 -9.19 7.86 -0.99
N ARG A 30 -10.25 8.52 -0.52
CA ARG A 30 -10.67 8.42 0.89
C ARG A 30 -11.25 7.04 1.16
N TRP A 31 -10.78 6.42 2.24
CA TRP A 31 -11.12 5.08 2.68
C TRP A 31 -11.67 5.11 4.11
N ILE A 32 -12.90 4.63 4.28
CA ILE A 32 -13.58 4.61 5.57
C ILE A 32 -13.95 3.17 5.90
N ASP A 33 -13.10 2.52 6.69
CA ASP A 33 -13.27 1.16 7.18
C ASP A 33 -12.68 1.02 8.59
N LYS A 34 -12.97 -0.09 9.25
CA LYS A 34 -12.28 -0.48 10.50
C LYS A 34 -10.79 -0.77 10.28
N ASN A 35 -10.42 -1.17 9.07
CA ASN A 35 -9.06 -1.51 8.67
C ASN A 35 -8.45 -0.42 7.77
N SER A 36 -7.13 -0.26 7.80
CA SER A 36 -6.44 0.58 6.83
C SER A 36 -6.53 0.00 5.41
N PRO A 37 -6.32 0.82 4.35
CA PRO A 37 -6.27 0.35 2.98
C PRO A 37 -5.26 -0.79 2.78
N ALA A 38 -4.06 -0.69 3.35
CA ALA A 38 -3.06 -1.76 3.24
C ALA A 38 -3.53 -3.05 3.91
N ALA A 39 -4.17 -2.97 5.09
CA ALA A 39 -4.72 -4.13 5.77
C ALA A 39 -5.85 -4.81 4.97
N ALA A 40 -6.61 -4.04 4.17
CA ALA A 40 -7.58 -4.57 3.22
C ALA A 40 -6.92 -5.15 1.95
N ALA A 41 -5.82 -4.56 1.48
CA ALA A 41 -5.10 -4.98 0.27
C ALA A 41 -4.41 -6.35 0.45
N VAL A 42 -3.71 -6.56 1.58
CA VAL A 42 -2.93 -7.78 1.85
C VAL A 42 -3.70 -9.09 1.61
N PRO A 43 -4.92 -9.30 2.14
CA PRO A 43 -5.65 -10.55 1.88
C PRO A 43 -6.00 -10.70 0.39
N LEU A 44 -6.30 -9.61 -0.33
CA LEU A 44 -6.57 -9.67 -1.77
C LEU A 44 -5.29 -10.03 -2.56
N ILE A 45 -4.16 -9.43 -2.21
CA ILE A 45 -2.85 -9.73 -2.83
C ILE A 45 -2.49 -11.21 -2.63
N ASN A 46 -2.64 -11.72 -1.40
CA ASN A 46 -2.36 -13.12 -1.07
C ASN A 46 -3.32 -14.08 -1.81
N ALA A 47 -4.56 -13.67 -2.06
CA ALA A 47 -5.54 -14.42 -2.83
C ALA A 47 -5.33 -14.37 -4.36
N ASN A 48 -4.24 -13.75 -4.85
CA ASN A 48 -4.02 -13.46 -6.28
C ASN A 48 -5.06 -12.52 -6.90
N GLY A 49 -5.67 -11.65 -6.09
CA GLY A 49 -6.62 -10.63 -6.51
C GLY A 49 -7.99 -10.76 -5.85
N GLY A 50 -8.93 -9.99 -6.36
CA GLY A 50 -10.30 -9.91 -5.84
C GLY A 50 -10.69 -8.47 -5.48
N CYS A 51 -11.84 -8.31 -4.83
CA CYS A 51 -12.31 -7.00 -4.38
C CYS A 51 -12.81 -7.05 -2.94
N TYR A 52 -12.65 -5.92 -2.24
CA TYR A 52 -13.13 -5.68 -0.90
C TYR A 52 -13.87 -4.34 -0.85
N THR A 53 -15.06 -4.33 -0.28
CA THR A 53 -15.84 -3.10 -0.07
C THR A 53 -15.72 -2.69 1.38
N ALA A 54 -15.27 -1.46 1.62
CA ALA A 54 -15.19 -0.87 2.94
C ALA A 54 -16.59 -0.70 3.56
N THR A 55 -16.67 -0.71 4.89
CA THR A 55 -17.94 -0.55 5.60
C THR A 55 -18.57 0.83 5.43
N GLY A 56 -17.75 1.88 5.25
CA GLY A 56 -18.21 3.26 5.12
C GLY A 56 -18.05 3.79 3.69
N GLN A 57 -16.83 3.78 3.17
CA GLN A 57 -16.52 4.33 1.85
C GLN A 57 -15.27 3.69 1.24
N GLY A 58 -15.36 3.39 -0.04
CA GLY A 58 -14.27 2.85 -0.86
C GLY A 58 -14.52 1.40 -1.24
N ARG A 59 -14.23 1.07 -2.49
CA ARG A 59 -14.14 -0.31 -2.96
C ARG A 59 -12.77 -0.54 -3.55
N MET A 60 -12.01 -1.43 -2.92
CA MET A 60 -10.69 -1.83 -3.38
C MET A 60 -10.80 -3.06 -4.28
N CYS A 61 -10.10 -3.07 -5.41
CA CYS A 61 -9.88 -4.27 -6.20
C CYS A 61 -8.40 -4.46 -6.47
N VAL A 62 -7.94 -5.70 -6.43
CA VAL A 62 -6.57 -6.09 -6.76
C VAL A 62 -6.61 -7.09 -7.91
N GLY A 63 -5.78 -6.89 -8.92
CA GLY A 63 -5.58 -7.81 -10.03
C GLY A 63 -4.10 -8.16 -10.17
N LEU A 64 -3.78 -9.41 -10.49
CA LEU A 64 -2.42 -9.86 -10.77
C LEU A 64 -2.36 -10.62 -12.10
N THR A 65 -1.34 -10.33 -12.89
CA THR A 65 -0.98 -11.08 -14.11
C THR A 65 0.40 -11.69 -13.90
N ASN A 66 0.53 -13.01 -14.10
CA ASN A 66 1.75 -13.75 -13.75
C ASN A 66 2.24 -13.50 -12.31
N GLY A 67 1.29 -13.35 -11.37
CA GLY A 67 1.58 -12.91 -10.00
C GLY A 67 2.56 -13.83 -9.27
N ASN A 68 3.80 -13.37 -9.11
CA ASN A 68 4.84 -14.02 -8.32
C ASN A 68 4.90 -13.42 -6.90
N GLN A 69 5.73 -13.98 -6.02
CA GLN A 69 5.83 -13.46 -4.65
C GLN A 69 6.45 -12.05 -4.61
N ALA A 70 7.39 -11.74 -5.49
CA ALA A 70 8.06 -10.44 -5.52
C ALA A 70 7.07 -9.29 -5.82
N VAL A 71 6.23 -9.42 -6.86
CA VAL A 71 5.23 -8.38 -7.19
C VAL A 71 4.16 -8.24 -6.10
N LYS A 72 3.84 -9.33 -5.39
CA LYS A 72 2.92 -9.31 -4.23
C LYS A 72 3.51 -8.54 -3.06
N ASP A 73 4.75 -8.87 -2.68
CA ASP A 73 5.47 -8.18 -1.61
C ASP A 73 5.62 -6.70 -1.94
N CYS A 74 5.93 -6.39 -3.21
CA CYS A 74 5.98 -5.04 -3.75
C CYS A 74 4.68 -4.28 -3.54
N LEU A 75 3.56 -4.80 -4.06
CA LEU A 75 2.26 -4.13 -3.94
C LEU A 75 1.84 -3.95 -2.47
N GLY A 76 2.06 -4.96 -1.63
CA GLY A 76 1.77 -4.89 -0.20
C GLY A 76 2.60 -3.83 0.53
N GLN A 77 3.90 -3.76 0.22
CA GLN A 77 4.81 -2.77 0.80
C GLN A 77 4.44 -1.35 0.38
N VAL A 78 4.15 -1.11 -0.91
CA VAL A 78 3.76 0.24 -1.36
C VAL A 78 2.39 0.65 -0.85
N ALA A 79 1.42 -0.26 -0.75
CA ALA A 79 0.13 0.05 -0.13
C ALA A 79 0.30 0.47 1.34
N SER A 80 1.22 -0.18 2.08
CA SER A 80 1.55 0.20 3.47
C SER A 80 2.32 1.51 3.57
N ASN A 81 3.23 1.80 2.65
CA ASN A 81 4.08 2.99 2.69
C ASN A 81 3.39 4.25 2.16
N TRP A 82 2.45 4.10 1.22
CA TRP A 82 1.79 5.22 0.55
C TRP A 82 0.41 5.53 1.10
N GLN A 83 -0.13 4.70 2.00
CA GLN A 83 -1.32 5.09 2.73
C GLN A 83 -0.97 6.21 3.73
N SER A 84 -1.95 7.07 4.01
CA SER A 84 -1.84 8.12 5.02
C SER A 84 -3.11 8.18 5.87
N TYR A 85 -3.00 8.76 7.06
CA TYR A 85 -4.12 8.95 7.97
C TYR A 85 -4.25 10.41 8.40
N HIS A 86 -5.39 11.01 8.08
CA HIS A 86 -5.76 12.38 8.42
C HIS A 86 -7.24 12.43 8.81
N SER A 87 -7.58 11.85 9.97
CA SER A 87 -8.96 11.55 10.43
C SER A 87 -9.63 10.38 9.69
N ASP A 88 -9.39 10.26 8.40
CA ASP A 88 -9.71 9.07 7.60
C ASP A 88 -8.43 8.49 6.98
N TRP A 89 -8.52 7.28 6.47
CA TRP A 89 -7.45 6.69 5.67
C TRP A 89 -7.52 7.18 4.24
N PHE A 90 -6.34 7.30 3.62
CA PHE A 90 -6.20 7.63 2.21
C PHE A 90 -5.14 6.74 1.59
N LEU A 91 -5.37 6.32 0.35
CA LEU A 91 -4.39 5.66 -0.50
C LEU A 91 -4.67 6.09 -1.95
N TRP A 92 -3.65 6.06 -2.80
CA TRP A 92 -3.84 6.34 -4.23
C TRP A 92 -4.92 5.45 -4.84
N THR A 93 -5.80 6.02 -5.66
CA THR A 93 -6.92 5.30 -6.28
C THR A 93 -6.47 4.32 -7.36
N SER A 94 -5.22 4.43 -7.84
CA SER A 94 -4.59 3.43 -8.70
C SER A 94 -3.11 3.29 -8.37
N ILE A 95 -2.69 2.06 -8.09
CA ILE A 95 -1.29 1.66 -7.91
C ILE A 95 -1.01 0.50 -8.85
N THR A 96 0.10 0.57 -9.59
CA THR A 96 0.58 -0.52 -10.45
C THR A 96 2.01 -0.87 -10.06
N CYS A 97 2.31 -2.17 -9.98
CA CYS A 97 3.61 -2.70 -9.61
C CYS A 97 4.05 -3.75 -10.64
N ASP A 98 5.30 -3.67 -11.07
CA ASP A 98 5.91 -4.60 -12.00
C ASP A 98 7.15 -5.25 -11.39
N ASP A 99 7.31 -6.56 -11.61
CA ASP A 99 8.53 -7.32 -11.34
C ASP A 99 8.78 -8.31 -12.50
N GLY A 100 9.70 -7.97 -13.41
CA GLY A 100 9.94 -8.75 -14.62
C GLY A 100 8.69 -8.83 -15.51
N ASN A 101 8.11 -10.03 -15.62
CA ASN A 101 6.86 -10.29 -16.37
C ASN A 101 5.61 -10.38 -15.48
N ALA A 102 5.76 -10.18 -14.17
CA ALA A 102 4.69 -10.15 -13.21
C ALA A 102 4.17 -8.72 -13.03
N HIS A 103 2.85 -8.57 -13.02
CA HIS A 103 2.16 -7.29 -12.91
C HIS A 103 1.10 -7.37 -11.82
N ALA A 104 0.99 -6.35 -10.99
CA ALA A 104 -0.08 -6.21 -10.01
C ALA A 104 -0.69 -4.81 -10.08
N GLN A 105 -2.01 -4.73 -9.97
CA GLN A 105 -2.75 -3.47 -9.94
C GLN A 105 -3.68 -3.46 -8.74
N LEU A 106 -3.71 -2.33 -8.02
CA LEU A 106 -4.68 -2.02 -7.00
C LEU A 106 -5.47 -0.79 -7.45
N THR A 107 -6.79 -0.85 -7.33
CA THR A 107 -7.68 0.29 -7.57
C THR A 107 -8.59 0.53 -6.38
N ILE A 108 -8.95 1.80 -6.14
CA ILE A 108 -9.98 2.22 -5.18
C ILE A 108 -10.98 3.10 -5.94
N THR A 109 -12.27 2.83 -5.75
CA THR A 109 -13.39 3.66 -6.26
C THR A 109 -14.31 4.09 -5.14
#